data_AF-M7W6L5-F1
#
_entry.id   AF-M7W6L5-F1
#
_cell.length_a   1.000
_cell.length_b   1.000
_cell.length_c   1.000
_cell.angle_alpha   90.00
_cell.angle_beta   90.00
_cell.angle_gamma   90.00
#
_symmetry.space_group_name_H-M   'P 1'
#
loop_
_entity.id
_entity.type
_entity.pdbx_description
1 polymer ?
#
loop_
_entity_poly.entity_id
_entity_poly.type
_entity_poly.pdbx_seq_one_letter_code
_entity_poly.pdbx_strand_id
1 'polypeptide(L)'
;MKFPDSESILRFVGAGKRLDVAEDCIFKTLIEQSWKHNPSERPTFKELGTVLDGILRRMTDKSNSTKGHSGSTRTETKSQEFSSSEKRYSINTSSSSTTNNMEDSKENEESIGTSTSSQVISF
;
A
#
# COMPACT_ATOMS: atom_id res chain seq x y z
N MET A 1 -25.64 15.27 7.38
CA MET A 1 -24.93 14.17 8.06
C MET A 1 -23.56 14.69 8.48
N LYS A 2 -23.13 14.43 9.72
CA LYS A 2 -21.80 14.84 10.21
C LYS A 2 -20.88 13.63 10.17
N PHE A 3 -19.71 13.77 9.55
CA PHE A 3 -18.69 12.73 9.54
C PHE A 3 -18.13 12.55 10.97
N PRO A 4 -17.80 11.32 11.41
CA PRO A 4 -17.17 11.10 12.70
C PRO A 4 -15.85 11.86 12.83
N ASP A 5 -15.52 12.31 14.03
CA ASP A 5 -14.23 12.92 14.30
C ASP A 5 -13.09 11.87 14.31
N SER A 6 -11.85 12.34 14.20
CA SER A 6 -10.67 11.48 14.13
C SER A 6 -10.45 10.62 15.37
N GLU A 7 -10.79 11.13 16.56
CA GLU A 7 -10.66 10.40 17.84
C GLU A 7 -11.61 9.20 17.85
N SER A 8 -12.86 9.43 17.46
CA SER A 8 -13.89 8.40 17.33
C SER A 8 -13.49 7.32 16.32
N ILE A 9 -12.92 7.70 15.18
CA ILE A 9 -12.42 6.76 14.17
C ILE A 9 -11.25 5.95 14.71
N LEU A 10 -10.28 6.62 15.35
CA LEU A 10 -9.11 5.97 15.93
C LEU A 10 -9.50 4.94 16.99
N ARG A 11 -10.43 5.28 17.88
CA ARG A 11 -10.96 4.36 18.90
C ARG A 11 -11.68 3.17 18.26
N PHE A 12 -12.47 3.41 17.22
CA PHE A 12 -13.18 2.35 16.49
C PHE A 12 -12.22 1.34 15.86
N VAL A 13 -11.23 1.82 15.09
CA VAL A 13 -10.26 0.93 14.44
C VAL A 13 -9.27 0.31 15.42
N GLY A 14 -8.92 1.03 16.49
CA GLY A 14 -8.07 0.57 17.58
C GLY A 14 -8.70 -0.56 18.39
N ALA A 15 -10.03 -0.58 18.51
CA ALA A 15 -10.78 -1.70 19.08
C ALA A 15 -10.92 -2.91 18.13
N GLY A 16 -10.21 -2.92 17.00
CA GLY A 16 -10.25 -4.01 16.01
C GLY A 16 -11.50 -4.01 15.13
N LYS A 17 -12.40 -3.03 15.26
CA LYS A 17 -13.62 -2.93 14.45
C LYS A 17 -13.30 -2.36 13.07
N ARG A 18 -14.09 -2.74 12.06
CA ARG A 18 -14.00 -2.28 10.68
C ARG A 18 -15.38 -1.97 10.15
N LEU A 19 -15.43 -1.25 9.03
CA LEU A 19 -16.69 -1.00 8.33
C LEU A 19 -17.20 -2.31 7.75
N ASP A 20 -18.52 -2.51 7.80
CA ASP A 20 -19.16 -3.64 7.15
C ASP A 20 -18.99 -3.52 5.64
N VAL A 21 -18.56 -4.62 5.02
CA VAL A 21 -18.47 -4.75 3.57
C VAL A 21 -19.63 -5.61 3.12
N ALA A 22 -20.39 -5.11 2.14
CA ALA A 22 -21.56 -5.81 1.63
C ALA A 22 -21.20 -7.22 1.11
N GLU A 23 -22.09 -8.19 1.32
CA GLU A 23 -21.88 -9.59 0.93
C GLU A 23 -21.70 -9.78 -0.58
N ASP A 24 -22.34 -8.93 -1.38
CA ASP A 24 -22.26 -8.94 -2.84
C ASP A 24 -21.05 -8.17 -3.38
N CYS A 25 -20.23 -7.58 -2.51
CA CYS A 25 -19.00 -6.91 -2.92
C CYS A 25 -17.95 -7.94 -3.37
N ILE A 26 -17.62 -7.92 -4.66
CA ILE A 26 -16.59 -8.79 -5.26
C ILE A 26 -15.20 -8.63 -4.64
N PHE A 27 -14.96 -7.51 -3.95
CA PHE A 27 -13.70 -7.20 -3.27
C PHE A 27 -13.74 -7.47 -1.77
N LYS A 28 -14.84 -8.00 -1.21
CA LYS A 28 -15.03 -8.18 0.24
C LYS A 28 -13.83 -8.81 0.93
N THR A 29 -13.42 -9.98 0.46
CA THR A 29 -12.26 -10.70 1.02
C THR A 29 -10.98 -9.87 0.94
N LEU A 30 -10.74 -9.15 -0.16
CA LEU A 30 -9.53 -8.33 -0.32
C LEU A 30 -9.51 -7.16 0.67
N ILE A 31 -10.65 -6.50 0.86
CA ILE A 31 -10.79 -5.39 1.82
C ILE A 31 -10.59 -5.89 3.26
N GLU A 32 -11.24 -6.98 3.65
CA GLU A 32 -11.14 -7.55 5.00
C GLU A 32 -9.72 -7.99 5.36
N GLN A 33 -9.02 -8.65 4.43
CA GLN A 33 -7.62 -9.06 4.62
C GLN A 33 -6.68 -7.85 4.74
N SER A 34 -6.93 -6.80 3.96
CA SER A 34 -6.13 -5.56 4.01
C SER A 34 -6.31 -4.79 5.33
N TRP A 35 -7.42 -5.04 6.02
CA TRP A 35 -7.77 -4.37 7.27
C TRP A 35 -7.47 -5.18 8.54
N LYS A 36 -6.74 -6.29 8.44
CA LYS A 36 -6.28 -7.06 9.61
C LYS A 36 -5.63 -6.15 10.65
N HIS A 37 -6.02 -6.36 11.92
CA HIS A 37 -5.57 -5.53 13.02
C HIS A 37 -4.05 -5.60 13.17
N ASN A 38 -3.51 -6.82 13.11
CA ASN A 38 -2.08 -7.07 13.16
C ASN A 38 -1.43 -6.79 11.78
N PRO A 39 -0.47 -5.86 11.65
CA PRO A 39 0.12 -5.50 10.36
C PRO A 39 0.79 -6.67 9.64
N SER A 40 1.40 -7.60 10.38
CA SER A 40 2.08 -8.78 9.82
C SER A 40 1.12 -9.80 9.18
N GLU A 41 -0.17 -9.74 9.50
CA GLU A 41 -1.21 -10.58 8.89
C GLU A 41 -1.78 -9.97 7.61
N ARG A 42 -1.44 -8.71 7.31
CA ARG A 42 -1.92 -8.06 6.09
C ARG A 42 -1.17 -8.62 4.88
N PRO A 43 -1.88 -8.86 3.77
CA PRO A 43 -1.24 -9.34 2.55
C PRO A 43 -0.27 -8.31 2.00
N THR A 44 0.80 -8.81 1.38
CA THR A 44 1.70 -8.03 0.55
C THR A 44 1.02 -7.61 -0.75
N PHE A 45 1.57 -6.62 -1.44
CA PHE A 45 1.07 -6.22 -2.76
C PHE A 45 1.13 -7.34 -3.80
N LYS A 46 2.10 -8.25 -3.69
CA LYS A 46 2.20 -9.41 -4.58
C LYS A 46 1.03 -10.38 -4.39
N GLU A 47 0.66 -10.64 -3.14
CA GLU A 47 -0.50 -11.48 -2.80
C GLU A 47 -1.81 -10.81 -3.21
N LEU A 48 -1.93 -9.50 -2.98
CA LEU A 48 -3.09 -8.71 -3.44
C LEU A 48 -3.25 -8.77 -4.96
N GLY A 49 -2.15 -8.64 -5.72
CA GLY A 49 -2.17 -8.76 -7.19
C GLY A 49 -2.73 -10.11 -7.64
N THR A 50 -2.29 -11.20 -7.00
CA THR A 50 -2.77 -12.56 -7.31
C THR A 50 -4.28 -12.70 -7.06
N VAL A 51 -4.80 -12.11 -5.97
CA VAL A 51 -6.24 -12.11 -5.67
C VAL A 51 -7.02 -11.28 -6.69
N LEU A 52 -6.51 -10.11 -7.05
CA LEU A 52 -7.11 -9.21 -8.05
C LEU A 52 -7.18 -9.87 -9.43
N ASP A 53 -6.14 -10.56 -9.87
CA ASP A 53 -6.12 -11.31 -11.13
C ASP A 53 -7.20 -12.41 -11.14
N GLY A 54 -7.40 -13.08 -10.00
CA GLY A 54 -8.46 -14.08 -9.82
C GLY A 54 -9.87 -13.47 -9.87
N ILE A 55 -10.05 -12.25 -9.37
CA ILE A 55 -11.32 -11.50 -9.50
C ILE A 55 -11.55 -11.12 -10.97
N LEU A 56 -10.54 -10.54 -11.62
CA LEU A 56 -10.62 -10.13 -13.03
C LEU A 56 -10.97 -11.30 -13.94
N ARG A 57 -10.32 -12.45 -13.77
CA ARG A 57 -10.60 -13.66 -14.56
C ARG A 57 -12.05 -14.12 -14.40
N ARG A 58 -12.56 -14.19 -13.15
CA ARG A 58 -13.96 -14.55 -12.89
C ARG A 58 -14.96 -13.58 -13.52
N MET A 59 -14.62 -12.29 -13.59
CA MET A 59 -15.47 -11.30 -14.25
C MET A 59 -15.52 -11.51 -15.77
N THR A 60 -14.38 -11.79 -16.40
CA THR A 60 -14.27 -12.05 -17.84
C THR A 60 -14.92 -13.39 -18.24
N ASP A 61 -14.77 -14.44 -17.43
CA ASP A 61 -15.36 -15.74 -17.72
C ASP A 61 -16.90 -15.70 -17.65
N LYS A 62 -17.45 -14.89 -16.75
CA LYS A 62 -18.90 -14.69 -16.62
C LYS A 62 -19.51 -13.98 -17.84
N SER A 63 -18.78 -13.07 -18.50
CA SER A 63 -19.29 -12.41 -19.71
C SER A 63 -19.31 -13.31 -20.95
N ASN A 64 -18.48 -14.35 -20.98
CA ASN A 64 -18.38 -15.27 -22.12
C ASN A 64 -19.37 -16.44 -22.08
N SER A 65 -20.10 -16.61 -20.97
CA SER A 65 -21.02 -17.74 -20.77
C SER A 65 -22.42 -17.55 -21.39
N THR A 66 -22.76 -16.37 -21.92
CA THR A 66 -23.98 -16.19 -22.74
C THR A 66 -23.68 -16.48 -24.20
N LYS A 67 -23.39 -17.75 -24.54
CA LYS A 67 -23.31 -18.21 -25.92
C LYS A 67 -24.33 -19.31 -26.17
N GLY A 68 -25.60 -18.91 -26.14
CA GLY A 68 -26.68 -19.67 -26.76
C GLY A 68 -26.57 -19.51 -28.28
N HIS A 69 -26.20 -20.61 -28.93
CA HIS A 69 -26.38 -20.98 -30.33
C HIS A 69 -26.51 -19.85 -31.38
N SER A 70 -25.42 -19.59 -32.10
CA SER A 70 -25.52 -19.28 -33.53
C SER A 70 -24.21 -19.68 -34.21
N GLY A 71 -24.26 -20.76 -34.97
CA GLY A 71 -23.15 -21.15 -35.83
C GLY A 71 -23.09 -20.24 -37.04
N SER A 72 -21.93 -19.66 -37.33
CA SER A 72 -21.56 -19.29 -38.70
C SER A 72 -20.09 -18.90 -38.79
N THR A 73 -19.36 -19.72 -39.54
CA THR A 73 -18.27 -19.47 -40.49
C THR A 73 -17.03 -18.65 -40.09
N ARG A 74 -15.87 -19.29 -40.33
CA ARG A 74 -14.51 -18.78 -40.17
C ARG A 74 -14.23 -17.61 -41.12
N THR A 75 -13.66 -16.53 -40.59
CA THR A 75 -12.84 -15.60 -41.38
C THR A 75 -11.56 -15.31 -40.61
N GLU A 76 -10.43 -15.71 -41.19
CA GLU A 76 -9.11 -15.30 -40.73
C GLU A 76 -8.92 -13.82 -41.06
N THR A 77 -8.46 -13.03 -40.07
CA THR A 77 -7.93 -11.69 -40.36
C THR A 77 -6.73 -11.44 -39.46
N LYS A 78 -5.61 -11.22 -40.15
CA LYS A 78 -4.24 -11.04 -39.66
C LYS A 78 -4.02 -9.58 -39.23
N SER A 79 -3.08 -9.40 -38.30
CA SER A 79 -2.37 -8.15 -37.91
C SER A 79 -3.15 -7.25 -36.94
N GLN A 80 -2.55 -6.54 -35.98
CA GLN A 80 -1.18 -6.06 -35.84
C GLN A 80 -0.98 -5.63 -34.37
N GLU A 81 0.19 -5.90 -33.79
CA GLU A 81 0.61 -5.38 -32.47
C GLU A 81 0.58 -3.85 -32.43
N PHE A 82 0.08 -3.27 -31.34
CA PHE A 82 0.30 -1.87 -31.00
C PHE A 82 0.86 -1.75 -29.58
N SER A 83 2.19 -1.68 -29.55
CA SER A 83 3.06 -0.76 -28.80
C SER A 83 2.63 -0.30 -27.39
N SER A 84 3.43 -0.76 -26.42
CA SER A 84 3.58 -0.19 -25.07
C SER A 84 3.85 1.31 -25.12
N SER A 85 3.03 2.10 -24.41
CA SER A 85 3.37 3.48 -24.06
C SER A 85 3.43 3.61 -22.54
N GLU A 86 4.63 3.37 -22.02
CA GLU A 86 5.03 3.55 -20.64
C GLU A 86 5.20 5.05 -20.35
N LYS A 87 4.21 5.66 -19.68
CA LYS A 87 4.37 7.03 -19.15
C LYS A 87 5.31 6.99 -17.95
N ARG A 88 6.57 7.37 -18.17
CA ARG A 88 7.48 7.72 -17.07
C ARG A 88 7.00 9.01 -16.41
N TYR A 89 6.66 8.94 -15.13
CA TYR A 89 6.54 10.12 -14.29
C TYR A 89 7.95 10.54 -13.85
N SER A 90 8.37 11.74 -14.26
CA SER A 90 9.60 12.35 -13.78
C SER A 90 9.43 12.72 -12.31
N ILE A 91 10.20 12.08 -11.44
CA ILE A 91 10.36 12.49 -10.05
C ILE A 91 11.29 13.71 -10.07
N ASN A 92 10.75 14.88 -9.78
CA ASN A 92 11.55 16.04 -9.43
C ASN A 92 12.10 15.82 -8.02
N THR A 93 13.29 15.22 -7.92
CA THR A 93 14.09 15.22 -6.70
C THR A 93 14.64 16.63 -6.52
N SER A 94 13.99 17.44 -5.68
CA SER A 94 14.59 18.66 -5.16
C SER A 94 15.68 18.27 -4.17
N SER A 95 16.87 17.97 -4.68
CA SER A 95 18.11 18.05 -3.93
C SER A 95 18.44 19.53 -3.73
N SER A 96 17.97 20.12 -2.64
CA SER A 96 18.46 21.41 -2.16
C SER A 96 19.82 21.19 -1.51
N SER A 97 20.86 21.22 -2.33
CA SER A 97 22.23 21.51 -1.92
C SER A 97 22.42 23.02 -2.05
N THR A 98 22.56 23.74 -0.94
CA THR A 98 23.09 25.11 -0.97
C THR A 98 24.47 25.11 -0.34
N THR A 99 25.40 25.64 -1.13
CA THR A 99 26.84 25.70 -0.91
C THR A 99 27.28 27.09 -0.43
N ASN A 100 28.39 27.11 0.32
CA ASN A 100 29.50 28.09 0.35
C ASN A 100 29.66 29.09 1.51
N ASN A 101 30.68 28.79 2.34
CA ASN A 101 31.92 29.55 2.64
C ASN A 101 32.03 30.57 3.80
N MET A 102 33.13 30.37 4.58
CA MET A 102 34.02 31.27 5.38
C MET A 102 33.37 32.45 6.16
N GLU A 103 33.63 32.75 7.45
CA GLU A 103 34.85 32.71 8.26
C GLU A 103 34.48 33.01 9.75
N ASP A 104 35.40 32.71 10.67
CA ASP A 104 35.62 33.33 12.00
C ASP A 104 35.09 32.65 13.29
N SER A 105 36.05 32.01 13.97
CA SER A 105 36.36 31.95 15.40
C SER A 105 35.25 32.06 16.47
N LYS A 106 35.04 30.98 17.23
CA LYS A 106 35.17 30.97 18.70
C LYS A 106 35.14 29.56 19.28
N GLU A 107 36.23 29.22 19.96
CA GLU A 107 36.36 28.11 20.91
C GLU A 107 35.32 28.25 22.02
N ASN A 108 34.66 27.16 22.46
CA ASN A 108 34.74 26.67 23.84
C ASN A 108 33.91 25.36 24.07
N GLU A 109 34.52 24.44 24.84
CA GLU A 109 33.96 23.39 25.71
C GLU A 109 33.53 22.02 25.14
N GLU A 110 34.56 21.19 24.97
CA GLU A 110 34.82 19.93 25.71
C GLU A 110 33.66 18.96 26.00
N SER A 111 33.67 17.88 25.22
CA SER A 111 33.19 16.53 25.54
C SER A 111 34.10 15.86 26.58
N ILE A 112 33.53 15.17 27.58
CA ILE A 112 33.94 13.92 28.27
C ILE A 112 32.88 13.73 29.38
N GLY A 113 32.33 12.58 29.75
CA GLY A 113 32.56 11.18 29.48
C GLY A 113 31.68 10.41 30.47
N THR A 114 31.25 9.22 30.06
CA THR A 114 30.45 8.28 30.83
C THR A 114 31.09 7.82 32.16
N SER A 115 30.25 7.46 33.14
CA SER A 115 30.42 6.38 34.13
C SER A 115 30.15 6.82 35.58
N THR A 116 29.02 6.37 36.15
CA THR A 116 28.95 6.00 37.57
C THR A 116 28.21 4.68 37.71
N SER A 117 28.98 3.66 38.06
CA SER A 117 28.55 2.29 38.32
C SER A 117 27.97 2.18 39.74
N SER A 118 26.84 1.49 39.88
CA SER A 118 26.18 1.21 41.16
C SER A 118 26.94 0.13 41.92
N GLN A 119 27.20 0.35 43.22
CA GLN A 119 27.67 -0.69 44.13
C GLN A 119 26.70 -0.88 45.30
N VAL A 120 26.51 -2.16 45.58
CA VAL A 120 25.51 -2.82 46.41
C VAL A 120 25.82 -2.71 47.92
N ILE A 121 24.77 -2.59 48.72
CA ILE A 121 24.78 -2.68 50.19
C ILE A 121 24.69 -4.17 50.56
N SER A 122 25.52 -4.64 51.49
CA SER A 122 25.34 -5.91 52.19
C SER A 122 25.28 -5.68 53.71
N PHE A 123 24.48 -6.53 54.34
CA PHE A 123 23.94 -6.48 55.71
C PHE A 123 24.98 -6.50 56.83
#